data_AF-A0AA38RRV7-F1
#
_entry.id   AF-A0AA38RRV7-F1
#
_cell.length_a   1.000
_cell.length_b   1.000
_cell.length_c   1.000
_cell.angle_alpha   90.00
_cell.angle_beta   90.00
_cell.angle_gamma   90.00
#
_symmetry.space_group_name_H-M   'P 1'
#
loop_
_entity.id
_entity.type
_entity.pdbx_description
1 polymer ?
#
loop_
_entity_poly.entity_id
_entity_poly.type
_entity_poly.pdbx_seq_one_letter_code
_entity_poly.pdbx_strand_id
1 'polypeptide(L)'
;MGPPSQLPRLKNKTMDEIITRWATDLSKYQKEFKEQAGKVAAWDRLLVENGEKIQKLYLDTYEAERASNEIERQLQQVEGNQEELEAWLDRYEEEVNQLYSRQVGPTDQLGGPDQEREHTYKLAENLTDRLDEMGKDLGKMIKEINDISGTLSKGSKPDDPLSNIVRVLNGHLTQLQWIDSNAAALQAKVAAAQKASSGMGSQYNAPESDAAESFYRSYVGRR
;
A
#
# COMPACT_ATOMS: atom_id res chain seq x y z
N MET A 1 -41.65 -10.82 -31.81
CA MET A 1 -42.59 -11.79 -32.43
C MET A 1 -44.00 -11.37 -32.02
N GLY A 2 -44.73 -10.72 -32.93
CA GLY A 2 -46.11 -10.30 -32.66
C GLY A 2 -47.04 -11.51 -32.49
N PRO A 3 -48.20 -11.37 -31.83
CA PRO A 3 -49.14 -12.47 -31.64
C PRO A 3 -49.58 -13.02 -33.01
N PRO A 4 -49.62 -14.36 -33.19
CA PRO A 4 -49.98 -14.97 -34.47
C PRO A 4 -51.42 -14.63 -34.86
N SER A 5 -51.64 -14.41 -36.15
CA SER A 5 -52.92 -13.94 -36.70
C SER A 5 -54.07 -14.91 -36.40
N GLN A 6 -55.14 -14.40 -35.78
CA GLN A 6 -56.28 -15.20 -35.28
C GLN A 6 -57.33 -15.55 -36.36
N LEU A 7 -57.13 -15.12 -37.61
CA LEU A 7 -58.10 -15.25 -38.72
C LEU A 7 -58.66 -16.67 -38.95
N PRO A 8 -57.90 -17.79 -38.77
CA PRO A 8 -58.47 -19.13 -38.95
C PRO A 8 -59.37 -19.60 -37.80
N ARG A 9 -59.40 -18.92 -36.64
CA ARG A 9 -60.07 -19.39 -35.40
C ARG A 9 -61.47 -18.79 -35.16
N LEU A 10 -61.97 -18.01 -36.11
CA LEU A 10 -63.27 -17.31 -36.05
C LEU A 10 -64.34 -17.92 -36.97
N LYS A 11 -63.98 -18.91 -37.79
CA LYS A 11 -64.90 -19.57 -38.72
C LYS A 11 -65.90 -20.43 -37.93
N ASN A 12 -67.20 -20.27 -38.20
CA ASN A 12 -68.33 -20.97 -37.56
C ASN A 12 -68.63 -20.61 -36.09
N LYS A 13 -68.35 -19.38 -35.64
CA LYS A 13 -68.74 -18.90 -34.30
C LYS A 13 -69.83 -17.83 -34.37
N THR A 14 -70.71 -17.79 -33.37
CA THR A 14 -71.71 -16.72 -33.23
C THR A 14 -71.04 -15.41 -32.78
N MET A 15 -71.70 -14.27 -33.04
CA MET A 15 -71.16 -12.94 -32.68
C MET A 15 -70.82 -12.84 -31.19
N ASP A 16 -71.69 -13.37 -30.33
CA ASP A 16 -71.50 -13.35 -28.86
C ASP A 16 -70.32 -14.22 -28.40
N GLU A 17 -70.06 -15.35 -29.07
CA GLU A 17 -68.87 -16.18 -28.82
C GLU A 17 -67.57 -15.47 -29.19
N ILE A 18 -67.59 -14.65 -30.25
CA ILE A 18 -66.42 -13.85 -30.68
C ILE A 18 -66.16 -12.73 -29.68
N ILE A 19 -67.20 -12.01 -29.23
CA ILE A 19 -67.10 -10.94 -28.24
C ILE A 19 -66.61 -11.49 -26.89
N THR A 20 -67.19 -12.59 -26.42
CA THR A 20 -66.78 -13.24 -25.17
C THR A 20 -65.31 -13.64 -25.22
N ARG A 21 -64.86 -14.17 -26.37
CA ARG A 21 -63.46 -14.55 -26.57
C ARG A 21 -62.52 -13.35 -26.58
N TRP A 22 -62.86 -12.28 -27.30
CA TRP A 22 -62.06 -11.05 -27.29
C TRP A 22 -61.97 -10.46 -25.89
N ALA A 23 -63.04 -10.50 -25.09
CA ALA A 23 -63.01 -10.06 -23.70
C ALA A 23 -62.05 -10.93 -22.85
N THR A 24 -62.08 -12.26 -23.01
CA THR A 24 -61.13 -13.15 -22.30
C THR A 24 -59.68 -12.97 -22.76
N ASP A 25 -59.44 -12.85 -24.06
CA ASP A 25 -58.10 -12.65 -24.62
C ASP A 25 -57.53 -11.28 -24.20
N LEU A 26 -58.36 -10.24 -24.20
CA LEU A 26 -57.99 -8.90 -23.73
C LEU A 26 -57.64 -8.93 -22.25
N SER A 27 -58.44 -9.59 -21.40
CA SER A 27 -58.13 -9.71 -19.97
C SER A 27 -56.84 -10.50 -19.73
N LYS A 28 -56.58 -11.56 -20.52
CA LYS A 28 -55.35 -12.35 -20.44
C LYS A 28 -54.14 -11.51 -20.83
N TYR A 29 -54.16 -10.87 -21.99
CA TYR A 29 -53.04 -10.05 -22.46
C TYR A 29 -52.83 -8.80 -21.62
N GLN A 30 -53.89 -8.22 -21.05
CA GLN A 30 -53.76 -7.12 -20.09
C GLN A 30 -52.97 -7.56 -18.84
N LYS A 31 -53.22 -8.77 -18.33
CA LYS A 31 -52.46 -9.32 -17.19
C LYS A 31 -51.00 -9.57 -17.54
N GLU A 32 -50.74 -10.23 -18.68
CA GLU A 32 -49.37 -10.48 -19.17
C GLU A 32 -48.61 -9.17 -19.44
N PHE A 33 -49.27 -8.17 -20.02
CA PHE A 33 -48.68 -6.86 -20.26
C PHE A 33 -48.29 -6.15 -18.95
N LYS A 34 -49.15 -6.21 -17.92
CA LYS A 34 -48.80 -5.65 -16.59
C LYS A 34 -47.60 -6.35 -15.97
N GLU A 35 -47.51 -7.67 -16.11
CA GLU A 35 -46.35 -8.43 -15.62
C GLU A 35 -45.07 -8.07 -16.37
N GLN A 36 -45.14 -7.95 -17.70
CA GLN A 36 -44.00 -7.51 -18.52
C GLN A 36 -43.58 -6.08 -18.19
N ALA A 37 -44.52 -5.16 -18.03
CA ALA A 37 -44.23 -3.79 -17.61
C ALA A 37 -43.53 -3.75 -16.24
N GLY A 38 -43.94 -4.61 -15.30
CA GLY A 38 -43.25 -4.78 -14.01
C GLY A 38 -41.81 -5.29 -14.15
N LYS A 39 -41.56 -6.25 -15.06
CA LYS A 39 -40.20 -6.74 -15.34
C LYS A 39 -39.32 -5.67 -15.98
N VAL A 40 -39.87 -4.91 -16.93
CA VAL A 40 -39.15 -3.79 -17.56
C VAL A 40 -38.79 -2.72 -16.53
N ALA A 41 -39.72 -2.34 -15.64
CA ALA A 41 -39.43 -1.39 -14.58
C ALA A 41 -38.33 -1.87 -13.61
N ALA A 42 -38.28 -3.18 -13.33
CA ALA A 42 -37.20 -3.76 -12.52
C ALA A 42 -35.85 -3.74 -13.24
N TRP A 43 -35.84 -4.02 -14.55
CA TRP A 43 -34.62 -3.92 -15.38
C TRP A 43 -34.13 -2.48 -15.50
N ASP A 44 -35.03 -1.51 -15.67
CA ASP A 44 -34.66 -0.10 -15.73
C ASP A 44 -33.99 0.34 -14.43
N ARG A 45 -34.53 -0.08 -13.27
CA ARG A 45 -33.91 0.21 -11.97
C ARG A 45 -32.51 -0.42 -11.84
N LEU A 46 -32.34 -1.66 -12.28
CA LEU A 46 -31.04 -2.34 -12.27
C LEU A 46 -30.04 -1.66 -13.21
N LEU A 47 -30.50 -1.16 -14.36
CA LEU A 47 -29.66 -0.45 -15.34
C LEU A 47 -29.14 0.86 -14.75
N VAL A 48 -29.97 1.62 -14.04
CA VAL A 48 -29.56 2.83 -13.34
C VAL A 48 -28.54 2.52 -12.24
N GLU A 49 -28.80 1.52 -11.39
CA GLU A 49 -27.87 1.11 -10.32
C GLU A 49 -26.51 0.66 -10.88
N ASN A 50 -26.51 -0.12 -11.96
CA ASN A 50 -25.28 -0.51 -12.62
C ASN A 50 -24.59 0.68 -13.29
N GLY A 51 -25.34 1.65 -13.83
CA GLY A 51 -24.81 2.90 -14.37
C GLY A 51 -24.04 3.70 -13.31
N GLU A 52 -24.58 3.83 -12.11
CA GLU A 52 -23.89 4.48 -10.99
C GLU A 52 -22.59 3.75 -10.60
N LYS A 53 -22.62 2.41 -10.54
CA LYS A 53 -21.43 1.59 -10.25
C LYS A 53 -20.36 1.73 -11.34
N ILE A 54 -20.77 1.75 -12.61
CA ILE A 54 -19.86 1.96 -13.75
C ILE A 54 -19.24 3.35 -13.67
N GLN A 55 -20.02 4.38 -13.35
CA GLN A 55 -19.49 5.73 -13.18
C GLN A 55 -18.46 5.80 -12.05
N LYS A 56 -18.74 5.17 -10.90
CA LYS A 56 -17.79 5.09 -9.80
C LYS A 56 -16.50 4.38 -10.23
N LEU A 57 -16.63 3.21 -10.87
CA LEU A 57 -15.47 2.46 -11.36
C LEU A 57 -14.64 3.27 -12.36
N TYR A 58 -15.30 4.04 -13.24
CA TYR A 58 -14.62 4.93 -14.18
C TYR A 58 -13.78 5.99 -13.47
N LEU A 59 -14.34 6.64 -12.44
CA LEU A 59 -13.61 7.63 -11.64
C LEU A 59 -12.43 6.99 -10.89
N ASP A 60 -12.64 5.86 -10.23
CA ASP A 60 -11.59 5.12 -9.51
C ASP A 60 -10.47 4.67 -10.48
N THR A 61 -10.85 4.25 -11.70
CA THR A 61 -9.90 3.85 -12.75
C THR A 61 -9.08 5.04 -13.25
N TYR A 62 -9.72 6.18 -13.45
CA TYR A 62 -9.03 7.40 -13.88
C TYR A 62 -8.07 7.92 -12.80
N GLU A 63 -8.44 7.84 -11.52
CA GLU A 63 -7.54 8.16 -10.42
C GLU A 63 -6.34 7.20 -10.36
N ALA A 64 -6.58 5.89 -10.54
CA ALA A 64 -5.52 4.89 -10.61
C ALA A 64 -4.57 5.13 -11.81
N GLU A 65 -5.12 5.50 -12.99
CA GLU A 65 -4.32 5.86 -14.16
C GLU A 65 -3.42 7.07 -13.88
N ARG A 66 -3.97 8.11 -13.25
CA ARG A 66 -3.21 9.29 -12.85
C ARG A 66 -2.11 8.95 -11.84
N ALA A 67 -2.40 8.11 -10.85
CA ALA A 67 -1.40 7.64 -9.89
C ALA A 67 -0.30 6.82 -10.57
N SER A 68 -0.67 5.96 -11.53
CA SER A 68 0.29 5.17 -12.29
C SER A 68 1.22 6.04 -13.16
N ASN A 69 0.67 7.08 -13.80
CA ASN A 69 1.47 8.05 -14.56
C ASN A 69 2.41 8.87 -13.66
N GLU A 70 1.99 9.17 -12.43
CA GLU A 70 2.85 9.83 -11.44
C GLU A 70 4.00 8.90 -11.00
N ILE A 71 3.71 7.63 -10.73
CA ILE A 71 4.74 6.63 -10.41
C ILE A 71 5.74 6.49 -11.56
N GLU A 72 5.26 6.42 -12.81
CA GLU A 72 6.12 6.36 -13.99
C GLU A 72 7.07 7.57 -14.08
N ARG A 73 6.55 8.79 -13.84
CA ARG A 73 7.38 9.99 -13.80
C ARG A 73 8.43 9.92 -12.70
N GLN A 74 8.07 9.43 -11.52
CA GLN A 74 9.00 9.28 -10.40
C GLN A 74 10.07 8.23 -10.70
N LEU A 75 9.70 7.11 -11.34
CA LEU A 75 10.66 6.08 -11.75
C LEU A 75 11.65 6.63 -12.78
N GLN A 76 11.19 7.38 -13.79
CA GLN A 76 12.07 8.05 -14.76
C GLN A 76 13.01 9.06 -14.09
N GLN A 77 12.53 9.79 -13.08
CA GLN A 77 13.39 10.68 -12.31
C GLN A 77 14.45 9.90 -11.52
N VAL A 78 14.07 8.78 -10.88
CA VAL A 78 15.01 7.93 -10.15
C VAL A 78 16.04 7.32 -11.10
N GLU A 79 15.64 6.86 -12.28
CA GLU A 79 16.53 6.35 -13.32
C GLU A 79 17.52 7.41 -13.80
N GLY A 80 17.03 8.62 -14.13
CA GLY A 80 17.91 9.73 -14.52
C GLY A 80 18.88 10.14 -13.41
N ASN A 81 18.45 10.12 -12.14
CA ASN A 81 19.34 10.35 -11.01
C ASN A 81 20.40 9.25 -10.87
N GLN A 82 20.05 7.99 -11.13
CA GLN A 82 21.01 6.87 -11.11
C GLN A 82 22.06 7.04 -12.22
N GLU A 83 21.66 7.43 -13.43
CA GLU A 83 22.56 7.70 -14.56
C GLU A 83 23.51 8.87 -14.26
N GLU A 84 23.01 9.96 -13.66
CA GLU A 84 23.86 11.10 -13.28
C GLU A 84 24.86 10.73 -12.18
N LEU A 85 24.42 9.98 -11.17
CA LEU A 85 25.29 9.50 -10.10
C LEU A 85 26.36 8.53 -10.61
N GLU A 86 26.02 7.64 -11.54
CA GLU A 86 26.96 6.74 -12.21
C GLU A 86 27.99 7.55 -13.00
N ALA A 87 27.55 8.53 -13.81
CA ALA A 87 28.46 9.39 -14.56
C ALA A 87 29.39 10.24 -13.66
N TRP A 88 28.93 10.68 -12.50
CA TRP A 88 29.79 11.35 -11.51
C TRP A 88 30.77 10.37 -10.86
N LEU A 89 30.32 9.15 -10.57
CA LEU A 89 31.17 8.09 -10.00
C LEU A 89 32.29 7.72 -10.98
N ASP A 90 32.00 7.52 -12.26
CA ASP A 90 33.00 7.26 -13.31
C ASP A 90 34.07 8.37 -13.38
N ARG A 91 33.63 9.65 -13.29
CA ARG A 91 34.56 10.79 -13.27
C ARG A 91 35.42 10.80 -12.02
N TYR A 92 34.84 10.52 -10.85
CA TYR A 92 35.61 10.43 -9.61
C TYR A 92 36.58 9.25 -9.61
N GLU A 93 36.21 8.12 -10.20
CA GLU A 93 37.13 6.99 -10.41
C GLU A 93 38.31 7.40 -11.30
N GLU A 94 38.06 8.13 -12.39
CA GLU A 94 39.13 8.65 -13.24
C GLU A 94 40.04 9.64 -12.50
N GLU A 95 39.47 10.58 -11.72
CA GLU A 95 40.23 11.51 -10.89
C GLU A 95 41.07 10.78 -9.82
N VAL A 96 40.50 9.76 -9.16
CA VAL A 96 41.21 8.92 -8.19
C VAL A 96 42.35 8.16 -8.86
N ASN A 97 42.12 7.58 -10.05
CA ASN A 97 43.16 6.89 -10.83
C ASN A 97 44.30 7.84 -11.24
N GLN A 98 43.98 9.09 -11.60
CA GLN A 98 44.99 10.12 -11.89
C GLN A 98 45.78 10.50 -10.63
N LEU A 99 45.11 10.65 -9.48
CA LEU A 99 45.77 10.93 -8.20
C LEU A 99 46.69 9.77 -7.79
N TYR A 100 46.23 8.52 -7.93
CA TYR A 100 47.04 7.33 -7.68
C TYR A 100 48.28 7.32 -8.58
N SER A 101 48.11 7.57 -9.88
CA SER A 101 49.21 7.66 -10.85
C SER A 101 50.20 8.80 -10.58
N ARG A 102 49.75 9.88 -9.92
CA ARG A 102 50.59 11.04 -9.58
C ARG A 102 51.28 10.89 -8.22
N GLN A 103 50.64 10.23 -7.27
CA GLN A 103 51.13 10.01 -5.90
C GLN A 103 52.04 8.78 -5.81
N VAL A 104 51.77 7.75 -6.62
CA VAL A 104 52.60 6.55 -6.76
C VAL A 104 53.45 6.74 -8.01
N GLY A 105 54.70 7.18 -7.85
CA GLY A 105 55.69 7.10 -8.94
C GLY A 105 55.94 5.63 -9.34
N PRO A 106 56.89 5.32 -10.25
CA PRO A 106 57.13 3.96 -10.78
C PRO A 106 57.46 2.85 -9.77
N THR A 107 57.49 3.19 -8.47
CA THR A 107 57.71 2.26 -7.37
C THR A 107 56.38 2.08 -6.65
N ASP A 108 55.78 0.92 -6.88
CA ASP A 108 54.45 0.45 -6.44
C ASP A 108 54.33 0.27 -4.91
N GLN A 109 54.76 1.24 -4.12
CA GLN A 109 54.73 1.16 -2.66
C GLN A 109 54.21 2.47 -2.06
N LEU A 110 52.91 2.48 -1.73
CA LEU A 110 52.37 3.31 -0.66
C LEU A 110 53.13 2.93 0.63
N GLY A 111 54.18 3.67 0.97
CA GLY A 111 55.00 3.39 2.15
C GLY A 111 54.39 4.00 3.42
N GLY A 112 54.12 3.18 4.44
CA GLY A 112 53.81 3.63 5.81
C GLY A 112 52.32 3.59 6.19
N PRO A 113 51.84 4.48 7.10
CA PRO A 113 50.50 4.45 7.71
C PRO A 113 49.31 4.43 6.74
N ASP A 114 49.51 4.82 5.47
CA ASP A 114 48.47 4.75 4.44
C ASP A 114 48.13 3.32 4.02
N GLN A 115 49.10 2.40 4.05
CA GLN A 115 48.87 0.98 3.73
C GLN A 115 48.01 0.27 4.80
N GLU A 116 48.24 0.60 6.07
CA GLU A 116 47.45 0.06 7.19
C GLU A 116 46.02 0.62 7.19
N ARG A 117 45.85 1.89 6.78
CA ARG A 117 44.53 2.50 6.55
C ARG A 117 43.80 1.82 5.40
N GLU A 118 44.45 1.62 4.26
CA GLU A 118 43.87 0.91 3.11
C GLU A 118 43.39 -0.50 3.50
N HIS A 119 44.23 -1.26 4.19
CA HIS A 119 43.86 -2.61 4.65
C HIS A 119 42.64 -2.60 5.58
N THR A 120 42.53 -1.59 6.46
CA THR A 120 41.38 -1.46 7.38
C THR A 120 40.09 -1.13 6.63
N TYR A 121 40.13 -0.20 5.67
CA TYR A 121 38.95 0.13 4.85
C TYR A 121 38.52 -1.04 3.97
N LYS A 122 39.47 -1.72 3.35
CA LYS A 122 39.21 -2.93 2.54
C LYS A 122 38.60 -4.06 3.37
N LEU A 123 39.02 -4.21 4.63
CA LEU A 123 38.41 -5.17 5.54
C LEU A 123 36.95 -4.80 5.88
N ALA A 124 36.68 -3.50 6.09
CA ALA A 124 35.33 -3.01 6.37
C ALA A 124 34.38 -3.19 5.16
N GLU A 125 34.87 -2.95 3.95
CA GLU A 125 34.16 -3.22 2.69
C GLU A 125 33.81 -4.71 2.58
N ASN A 126 34.82 -5.59 2.68
CA ASN A 126 34.60 -7.05 2.63
C ASN A 126 33.62 -7.55 3.70
N LEU A 127 33.64 -6.96 4.90
CA LEU A 127 32.69 -7.31 5.96
C LEU A 127 31.27 -6.91 5.59
N THR A 128 31.09 -5.73 5.00
CA THR A 128 29.80 -5.21 4.55
C THR A 128 29.22 -6.08 3.43
N ASP A 129 30.04 -6.42 2.44
CA ASP A 129 29.66 -7.31 1.34
C ASP A 129 29.24 -8.69 1.85
N ARG A 130 29.99 -9.24 2.81
CA ARG A 130 29.67 -10.53 3.41
C ARG A 130 28.36 -10.51 4.20
N LEU A 131 28.01 -9.39 4.84
CA LEU A 131 26.73 -9.23 5.51
C LEU A 131 25.57 -9.12 4.51
N ASP A 132 25.77 -8.44 3.37
CA ASP A 132 24.77 -8.37 2.30
C ASP A 132 24.54 -9.74 1.64
N GLU A 133 25.61 -10.47 1.33
CA GLU A 133 25.52 -11.83 0.80
C GLU A 133 24.80 -12.77 1.79
N MET A 134 25.12 -12.69 3.08
CA MET A 134 24.43 -13.45 4.12
C MET A 134 22.96 -13.07 4.23
N GLY A 135 22.61 -11.79 4.08
CA GLY A 135 21.22 -11.32 4.03
C GLY A 135 20.47 -11.87 2.82
N LYS A 136 21.09 -11.89 1.65
CA LYS A 136 20.56 -12.51 0.42
C LYS A 136 20.34 -14.01 0.59
N ASP A 137 21.30 -14.71 1.19
CA ASP A 137 21.21 -16.16 1.42
C ASP A 137 20.15 -16.51 2.48
N LEU A 138 20.02 -15.72 3.54
CA LEU A 138 18.92 -15.85 4.49
C LEU A 138 17.57 -15.61 3.78
N GLY A 139 17.50 -14.62 2.89
CA GLY A 139 16.34 -14.37 2.04
C GLY A 139 16.00 -15.56 1.12
N LYS A 140 17.00 -16.21 0.52
CA LYS A 140 16.80 -17.45 -0.27
C LYS A 140 16.32 -18.59 0.62
N MET A 141 16.93 -18.80 1.79
CA MET A 141 16.51 -19.83 2.75
C MET A 141 15.06 -19.62 3.20
N ILE A 142 14.64 -18.37 3.45
CA ILE A 142 13.24 -18.05 3.77
C ILE A 142 12.31 -18.43 2.61
N LYS A 143 12.69 -18.14 1.36
CA LYS A 143 11.91 -18.54 0.18
C LYS A 143 11.81 -20.06 0.07
N GLU A 144 12.93 -20.77 0.19
CA GLU A 144 12.96 -22.23 0.18
C GLU A 144 12.12 -22.85 1.30
N ILE A 145 12.20 -22.30 2.53
CA ILE A 145 11.34 -22.73 3.65
C ILE A 145 9.87 -22.47 3.35
N ASN A 146 9.52 -21.31 2.78
CA ASN A 146 8.15 -21.00 2.39
C ASN A 146 7.64 -21.93 1.28
N ASP A 147 8.49 -22.31 0.33
CA ASP A 147 8.16 -23.23 -0.75
C ASP A 147 8.01 -24.68 -0.23
N ILE A 148 8.91 -25.13 0.64
CA ILE A 148 8.83 -26.44 1.31
C ILE A 148 7.61 -26.50 2.22
N SER A 149 7.36 -25.46 3.03
CA SER A 149 6.18 -25.37 3.89
C SER A 149 4.90 -25.33 3.06
N GLY A 150 4.90 -24.63 1.92
CA GLY A 150 3.77 -24.56 0.99
C GLY A 150 3.46 -25.91 0.34
N THR A 151 4.50 -26.66 -0.06
CA THR A 151 4.35 -27.98 -0.70
C THR A 151 4.00 -29.09 0.30
N LEU A 152 4.62 -29.11 1.49
CA LEU A 152 4.39 -30.10 2.55
C LEU A 152 2.98 -30.01 3.15
N SER A 153 2.46 -28.79 3.31
CA SER A 153 1.14 -28.57 3.90
C SER A 153 -0.02 -28.94 2.97
N LYS A 154 0.21 -29.04 1.65
CA LYS A 154 -0.88 -28.99 0.66
C LYS A 154 -0.86 -29.96 -0.50
N GLY A 155 0.24 -30.67 -0.79
CA GLY A 155 0.26 -31.72 -1.82
C GLY A 155 -0.19 -31.28 -3.22
N SER A 156 0.75 -31.11 -4.15
CA SER A 156 0.54 -30.99 -5.62
C SER A 156 -0.43 -29.89 -6.16
N LYS A 157 -1.14 -29.11 -5.33
CA LYS A 157 -2.02 -28.03 -5.80
C LYS A 157 -1.55 -26.65 -5.31
N PRO A 158 -0.68 -25.97 -6.08
CA PRO A 158 -0.17 -24.65 -5.72
C PRO A 158 -1.25 -23.55 -5.69
N ASP A 159 -2.39 -23.74 -6.37
CA ASP A 159 -3.50 -22.77 -6.44
C ASP A 159 -4.66 -23.05 -5.46
N ASP A 160 -4.39 -23.70 -4.33
CA ASP A 160 -5.42 -23.91 -3.31
C ASP A 160 -5.87 -22.56 -2.71
N PRO A 161 -7.17 -22.17 -2.80
CA PRO A 161 -7.67 -20.93 -2.21
C PRO A 161 -7.39 -20.82 -0.70
N LEU A 162 -7.27 -21.93 0.01
CA LEU A 162 -6.86 -21.92 1.41
C LEU A 162 -5.43 -21.37 1.60
N SER A 163 -4.55 -21.47 0.59
CA SER A 163 -3.20 -20.88 0.59
C SER A 163 -3.22 -19.37 0.51
N ASN A 164 -4.09 -18.86 -0.36
CA ASN A 164 -4.30 -17.42 -0.48
C ASN A 164 -4.87 -16.85 0.82
N ILE A 165 -5.83 -17.54 1.44
CA ILE A 165 -6.41 -17.10 2.73
C ILE A 165 -5.34 -17.07 3.83
N VAL A 166 -4.56 -18.15 4.00
CA VAL A 166 -3.50 -18.20 5.04
C VAL A 166 -2.44 -17.12 4.80
N ARG A 167 -2.06 -16.86 3.54
CA ARG A 167 -1.10 -15.81 3.19
C ARG A 167 -1.63 -14.42 3.54
N VAL A 168 -2.88 -14.13 3.16
CA VAL A 168 -3.53 -12.84 3.47
C VAL A 168 -3.68 -12.66 4.98
N LEU A 169 -4.09 -13.70 5.70
CA LEU A 169 -4.26 -13.64 7.16
C LEU A 169 -2.92 -13.41 7.86
N ASN A 170 -1.85 -14.11 7.43
CA ASN A 170 -0.50 -13.85 7.93
C ASN A 170 -0.07 -12.40 7.66
N GLY A 171 -0.37 -11.86 6.47
CA GLY A 171 -0.14 -10.45 6.15
C GLY A 171 -0.95 -9.49 7.03
N HIS A 172 -2.20 -9.79 7.32
CA HIS A 172 -3.02 -9.00 8.23
C HIS A 172 -2.50 -9.08 9.67
N LEU A 173 -2.00 -10.24 10.12
CA LEU A 173 -1.43 -10.40 11.45
C LEU A 173 -0.16 -9.56 11.61
N THR A 174 0.74 -9.58 10.62
CA THR A 174 1.96 -8.75 10.65
C THR A 174 1.62 -7.27 10.60
N GLN A 175 0.62 -6.87 9.80
CA GLN A 175 0.12 -5.49 9.78
C GLN A 175 -0.48 -5.09 11.14
N LEU A 176 -1.25 -5.94 11.79
CA LEU A 176 -1.82 -5.66 13.11
C LEU A 176 -0.74 -5.54 14.19
N GLN A 177 0.27 -6.41 14.17
CA GLN A 177 1.43 -6.32 15.08
C GLN A 177 2.21 -5.01 14.86
N TRP A 178 2.36 -4.59 13.59
CA TRP A 178 2.97 -3.31 13.27
C TRP A 178 2.12 -2.14 13.78
N ILE A 179 0.80 -2.18 13.62
CA ILE A 179 -0.10 -1.14 14.16
C ILE A 179 -0.01 -1.10 15.68
N ASP A 180 -0.04 -2.23 16.36
CA ASP A 180 0.02 -2.33 17.82
C ASP A 180 1.33 -1.75 18.39
N SER A 181 2.47 -2.17 17.82
CA SER A 181 3.78 -1.65 18.23
C SER A 181 3.92 -0.14 18.00
N ASN A 182 3.45 0.38 16.86
CA ASN A 182 3.50 1.82 16.59
C ASN A 182 2.52 2.61 17.44
N ALA A 183 1.33 2.08 17.71
CA ALA A 183 0.36 2.69 18.60
C ALA A 183 0.91 2.78 20.04
N ALA A 184 1.54 1.71 20.54
CA ALA A 184 2.21 1.70 21.83
C ALA A 184 3.37 2.72 21.89
N ALA A 185 4.18 2.81 20.83
CA ALA A 185 5.25 3.79 20.73
C ALA A 185 4.72 5.23 20.72
N LEU A 186 3.63 5.48 19.99
CA LEU A 186 2.96 6.79 19.97
C LEU A 186 2.39 7.14 21.35
N GLN A 187 1.74 6.18 22.02
CA GLN A 187 1.19 6.37 23.36
C GLN A 187 2.30 6.70 24.38
N ALA A 188 3.46 6.05 24.28
CA ALA A 188 4.62 6.37 25.11
C ALA A 188 5.12 7.79 24.86
N LYS A 189 5.20 8.24 23.59
CA LYS A 189 5.57 9.61 23.24
C LYS A 189 4.58 10.64 23.77
N VAL A 190 3.27 10.36 23.69
CA VAL A 190 2.22 11.23 24.23
C VAL A 190 2.32 11.33 25.76
N ALA A 191 2.51 10.20 26.46
CA ALA A 191 2.68 10.20 27.90
C ALA A 191 3.93 10.98 28.35
N ALA A 192 5.04 10.87 27.60
CA ALA A 192 6.24 11.66 27.84
C ALA A 192 5.98 13.16 27.63
N ALA A 193 5.27 13.54 26.57
CA ALA A 193 4.91 14.93 26.29
C ALA A 193 3.98 15.53 27.37
N GLN A 194 3.01 14.75 27.88
CA GLN A 194 2.14 15.16 28.99
C GLN A 194 2.90 15.34 30.31
N LYS A 195 3.89 14.48 30.58
CA LYS A 195 4.79 14.65 31.75
C LYS A 195 5.69 15.88 31.60
N ALA A 196 6.22 16.13 30.39
CA ALA A 196 7.02 17.32 30.12
C ALA A 196 6.18 18.61 30.23
N SER A 197 4.94 18.61 29.74
CA SER A 197 4.05 19.77 29.84
C SER A 197 3.60 20.05 31.28
N SER A 198 3.31 19.02 32.07
CA SER A 198 3.01 19.17 33.50
C SER A 198 4.24 19.60 34.31
N GLY A 199 5.44 19.12 33.98
CA GLY A 199 6.69 19.59 34.57
C GLY A 199 6.97 21.07 34.29
N MET A 200 6.71 21.53 33.07
CA MET A 200 6.82 22.95 32.69
C MET A 200 5.78 23.82 33.40
N GLY A 201 4.55 23.33 33.57
CA GLY A 201 3.49 24.01 34.34
C GLY A 201 3.80 24.13 35.84
N SER A 202 4.53 23.15 36.40
CA SER A 202 4.96 23.19 37.81
C SER A 202 6.09 24.20 38.05
N GLN A 203 6.92 24.51 37.04
CA GLN A 203 8.01 25.48 37.19
C GLN A 203 7.53 26.94 37.13
N TYR A 204 6.36 27.20 36.53
CA TYR A 204 5.72 28.52 36.52
C TYR A 204 4.83 28.80 37.74
N ASN A 205 4.56 27.80 38.59
CA ASN A 205 3.72 27.93 39.78
C ASN A 205 4.51 27.83 41.10
N ALA A 206 5.84 27.89 41.03
CA ALA A 206 6.65 28.10 42.23
C ALA A 206 6.32 29.51 42.76
N PRO A 207 5.82 29.66 44.00
CA PRO A 207 5.46 30.96 44.51
C PRO A 207 6.72 31.82 44.59
N GLU A 208 6.69 33.03 44.03
CA GLU A 208 7.78 34.03 44.09
C GLU A 208 8.34 34.23 45.50
N SER A 209 7.57 33.83 46.53
CA SER A 209 7.99 33.72 47.93
C SER A 209 9.29 32.93 48.12
N ASP A 210 9.48 31.78 47.46
CA ASP A 210 10.64 30.89 47.74
C ASP A 210 11.93 31.43 47.11
N ALA A 211 11.83 32.05 45.93
CA ALA A 211 12.93 32.76 45.28
C ALA A 211 13.32 34.02 46.07
N ALA A 212 12.35 34.77 46.60
CA ALA A 212 12.62 35.94 47.43
C ALA A 212 13.21 35.53 48.81
N GLU A 213 12.69 34.48 49.43
CA GLU A 213 13.10 34.02 50.76
C GLU A 213 14.51 33.40 50.76
N SER A 214 14.89 32.70 49.67
CA SER A 214 16.26 32.23 49.45
C SER A 214 17.26 33.38 49.24
N PHE A 215 16.87 34.45 48.54
CA PHE A 215 17.66 35.68 48.44
C PHE A 215 17.83 36.38 49.79
N TYR A 216 16.76 36.53 50.58
CA TYR A 216 16.86 37.13 51.92
C TYR A 216 17.71 36.30 52.89
N ARG A 217 17.63 34.95 52.85
CA ARG A 217 18.52 34.08 53.66
C ARG A 217 19.99 34.28 53.33
N SER A 218 20.33 34.41 52.04
CA SER A 218 21.72 34.62 51.62
C SER A 218 22.30 35.97 52.05
N TYR A 219 21.45 36.99 52.20
CA TYR A 219 21.87 38.33 52.59
C TYR A 219 21.96 38.52 54.11
N VAL A 220 21.07 37.85 54.86
CA VAL A 220 20.98 37.99 56.33
C VAL A 220 21.91 37.01 57.07
N GLY A 221 22.31 35.89 56.45
CA GLY A 221 23.22 34.90 57.05
C GLY A 221 24.70 35.30 57.11
N ARG A 222 25.04 36.54 56.78
CA ARG A 222 26.42 37.05 56.74
C ARG A 222 26.57 38.32 57.59
N ARG A 223 26.26 38.21 58.88
CA ARG A 223 26.70 39.15 59.92
C ARG A 223 27.10 38.40 61.17
#